data_AF-A0A932RIH6-F1
#
_entry.id   AF-A0A932RIH6-F1
#
_cell.length_a   1.000
_cell.length_b   1.000
_cell.length_c   1.000
_cell.angle_alpha   90.00
_cell.angle_beta   90.00
_cell.angle_gamma   90.00
#
_symmetry.space_group_name_H-M   'P 1'
#
loop_
_entity.id
_entity.type
_entity.pdbx_description
1 polymer ?
#
loop_
_entity_poly.entity_id
_entity_poly.type
_entity_poly.pdbx_seq_one_letter_code
_entity_poly.pdbx_strand_id
1 'polypeptide(L)'
;MAIIGELKDFGVVTLIQLNCIERKSARLTINSQGKEAVIFFENGEISHAQYAEHTGTKAVHQALAISDGYFRLEEGILPHTRTNKLPWMQVVMEGIRLLDEQRAHADKRPIEERVVEELTTIKGVGWVLLTTSDGSIVAHSGLQTPERISALMAFFCAKGQAIGGKLKLGRTQQLALTCSDNQVVMLFRESYIVALLLDSRSSLETIIEEATGTLRRHFPERVPTA
;
A
#
# COMPACT_ATOMS: atom_id res chain seq x y z
N MET A 1 24.17 12.49 30.04
CA MET A 1 23.45 13.52 29.26
C MET A 1 22.57 12.79 28.26
N ALA A 2 21.39 13.34 27.93
CA ALA A 2 20.47 12.70 26.99
C ALA A 2 20.25 13.60 25.77
N ILE A 3 20.35 13.03 24.57
CA ILE A 3 20.01 13.72 23.32
C ILE A 3 18.59 13.32 22.97
N ILE A 4 17.71 14.29 22.72
CA ILE A 4 16.32 14.08 22.34
C ILE A 4 16.10 14.77 20.99
N GLY A 5 15.40 14.10 20.08
CA GLY A 5 15.09 14.65 18.77
C GLY A 5 13.98 13.89 18.06
N GLU A 6 13.64 14.33 16.85
CA GLU A 6 12.67 13.67 15.99
C GLU A 6 13.35 12.67 15.06
N LEU A 7 12.68 11.54 14.81
CA LEU A 7 13.18 10.52 13.87
C LEU A 7 13.20 10.99 12.43
N LYS A 8 12.40 12.00 12.07
CA LYS A 8 12.38 12.59 10.72
C LYS A 8 13.70 13.26 10.35
N ASP A 9 14.44 13.75 11.35
CA ASP A 9 15.72 14.43 11.14
C ASP A 9 16.89 13.44 11.03
N PHE A 10 16.86 12.36 11.83
CA PHE A 10 18.03 11.51 12.05
C PHE A 10 17.79 10.01 11.93
N GLY A 11 16.70 9.53 11.31
CA GLY A 11 16.36 8.14 10.93
C GLY A 11 17.08 6.97 11.66
N VAL A 12 16.34 5.97 12.15
CA VAL A 12 16.88 4.90 13.05
C VAL A 12 18.23 4.30 12.62
N VAL A 13 18.44 4.07 11.31
CA VAL A 13 19.72 3.58 10.76
C VAL A 13 20.90 4.51 11.09
N THR A 14 20.73 5.82 10.90
CA THR A 14 21.77 6.82 11.16
C THR A 14 22.10 6.92 12.65
N LEU A 15 21.10 6.85 13.53
CA LEU A 15 21.33 6.82 14.98
C LEU A 15 22.14 5.60 15.41
N ILE A 16 21.85 4.42 14.85
CA ILE A 16 22.63 3.20 15.10
C ILE A 16 24.07 3.38 14.59
N GLN A 17 24.24 3.82 13.35
CA GLN A 17 25.55 4.02 12.73
C GLN A 17 26.43 4.97 13.54
N LEU A 18 25.90 6.12 13.96
CA LEU A 18 26.62 7.11 14.75
C LEU A 18 27.17 6.50 16.04
N ASN A 19 26.32 5.81 16.81
CA ASN A 19 26.72 5.21 18.08
C ASN A 19 27.74 4.08 17.89
N CYS A 20 27.59 3.27 16.85
CA CYS A 20 28.52 2.18 16.57
C CYS A 20 29.90 2.68 16.12
N ILE A 21 29.94 3.66 15.20
CA ILE A 21 31.19 4.22 14.67
C ILE A 21 31.95 5.00 15.75
N GLU A 22 31.25 5.80 16.56
CA GLU A 22 31.85 6.53 17.68
C GLU A 22 32.22 5.63 18.87
N ARG A 23 31.98 4.31 18.77
CA ARG A 23 32.22 3.30 19.81
C ARG A 23 31.52 3.63 21.14
N LYS A 24 30.33 4.23 21.06
CA LYS A 24 29.56 4.63 22.24
C LYS A 24 28.94 3.42 22.93
N SER A 25 28.81 3.55 24.24
CA SER A 25 27.98 2.70 25.08
C SER A 25 26.79 3.54 25.52
N ALA A 26 25.59 3.20 25.04
CA ALA A 26 24.41 4.05 25.18
C ALA A 26 23.11 3.24 25.06
N ARG A 27 22.01 3.82 25.52
CA ARG A 27 20.64 3.36 25.28
C ARG A 27 19.95 4.32 24.33
N LEU A 28 19.48 3.82 23.20
CA LEU A 28 18.56 4.51 22.29
C LEU A 28 17.14 4.02 22.56
N THR A 29 16.27 4.94 22.93
CA THR A 29 14.83 4.72 23.07
C THR A 29 14.12 5.45 21.95
N ILE A 30 13.21 4.78 21.26
CA ILE A 30 12.42 5.32 20.16
C ILE A 30 10.96 5.14 20.52
N ASN A 31 10.16 6.20 20.43
CA ASN A 31 8.72 6.15 20.63
C ASN A 31 7.99 6.61 19.37
N SER A 32 7.17 5.73 18.81
CA SER A 32 6.28 6.04 17.68
C SER A 32 4.91 5.42 17.93
N GLN A 33 3.86 6.24 17.80
CA GLN A 33 2.46 5.81 17.87
C GLN A 33 2.12 4.94 19.10
N GLY A 34 2.71 5.26 20.26
CA GLY A 34 2.50 4.52 21.51
C GLY A 34 3.27 3.20 21.63
N LYS A 35 4.12 2.86 20.65
CA LYS A 35 5.05 1.73 20.71
C LYS A 35 6.46 2.23 21.00
N GLU A 36 7.16 1.51 21.87
CA GLU A 36 8.53 1.82 22.26
C GLU A 36 9.50 0.75 21.75
N ALA A 37 10.57 1.19 21.10
CA ALA A 37 11.73 0.37 20.77
C ALA A 37 12.93 0.83 21.60
N VAL A 38 13.66 -0.12 22.17
CA VAL A 38 14.88 0.15 22.94
C VAL A 38 16.04 -0.63 22.33
N ILE A 39 17.14 0.06 22.04
CA ILE A 39 18.37 -0.51 21.51
C ILE A 39 19.53 -0.10 22.41
N PHE A 40 20.33 -1.07 22.83
CA PHE A 40 21.52 -0.83 23.63
C PHE A 40 22.79 -1.04 22.80
N PHE A 41 23.74 -0.15 23.00
CA PHE A 41 25.07 -0.18 22.41
C PHE A 41 26.10 -0.41 23.50
N GLU A 42 27.13 -1.18 23.20
CA GLU A 42 28.26 -1.43 24.07
C GLU A 42 29.53 -1.51 23.22
N ASN A 43 30.46 -0.58 23.44
CA ASN A 43 31.75 -0.50 22.75
C ASN A 43 31.63 -0.49 21.21
N GLY A 44 30.62 0.19 20.67
CA GLY A 44 30.41 0.28 19.22
C GLY A 44 29.66 -0.89 18.58
N GLU A 45 29.10 -1.78 19.39
CA GLU A 45 28.28 -2.91 18.93
C GLU A 45 26.88 -2.84 19.52
N ILE A 46 25.89 -3.39 18.82
CA ILE A 46 24.55 -3.57 19.38
C ILE A 46 24.61 -4.77 20.35
N SER A 47 24.36 -4.54 21.63
CA SER A 47 24.41 -5.58 22.66
C SER A 47 23.03 -6.20 22.91
N HIS A 48 21.98 -5.38 22.92
CA HIS A 48 20.60 -5.80 23.20
C HIS A 48 19.61 -4.92 22.47
N ALA A 49 18.42 -5.45 22.18
CA ALA A 49 17.31 -4.66 21.66
C ALA A 49 15.97 -5.29 22.03
N GLN A 50 14.94 -4.47 22.19
CA GLN A 50 13.56 -4.89 22.42
C GLN A 50 12.61 -3.99 21.64
N TYR A 51 11.61 -4.59 21.02
CA TYR A 51 10.53 -3.87 20.35
C TYR A 51 9.32 -4.80 20.23
N ALA A 52 8.19 -4.41 20.84
CA ALA A 52 7.01 -5.25 20.96
C ALA A 52 7.36 -6.65 21.52
N GLU A 53 6.91 -7.73 20.88
CA GLU A 53 7.26 -9.11 21.24
C GLU A 53 8.66 -9.57 20.79
N HIS A 54 9.41 -8.72 20.08
CA HIS A 54 10.72 -9.08 19.53
C HIS A 54 11.86 -8.66 20.45
N THR A 55 12.92 -9.48 20.47
CA THR A 55 14.15 -9.23 21.25
C THR A 55 15.39 -9.52 20.39
N GLY A 56 16.48 -8.80 20.66
CA GLY A 56 17.76 -8.92 19.97
C GLY A 56 17.72 -8.46 18.52
N THR A 57 18.43 -9.17 17.64
CA THR A 57 18.57 -8.84 16.21
C THR A 57 17.22 -8.59 15.54
N LYS A 58 16.20 -9.41 15.83
CA LYS A 58 14.85 -9.24 15.27
C LYS A 58 14.19 -7.92 15.70
N ALA A 59 14.38 -7.50 16.95
CA ALA A 59 13.87 -6.22 17.43
C ALA A 59 14.53 -5.05 16.69
N VAL A 60 15.83 -5.14 16.43
CA VAL A 60 16.54 -4.13 15.63
C VAL A 60 15.94 -4.03 14.23
N HIS A 61 15.77 -5.16 13.53
CA HIS A 61 15.22 -5.16 12.16
C HIS A 61 13.84 -4.51 12.10
N GLN A 62 12.98 -4.79 13.08
CA GLN A 62 11.64 -4.21 13.15
C GLN A 62 11.70 -2.71 13.49
N ALA A 63 12.61 -2.29 14.38
CA ALA A 63 12.83 -0.90 14.70
C ALA A 63 13.34 -0.07 13.50
N LEU A 64 14.06 -0.68 12.56
CA LEU A 64 14.51 0.01 11.33
C LEU A 64 13.34 0.49 10.46
N ALA A 65 12.14 -0.10 10.60
CA ALA A 65 10.95 0.30 9.85
C ALA A 65 10.33 1.62 10.36
N ILE A 66 10.72 2.09 11.56
CA ILE A 66 10.12 3.26 12.19
C ILE A 66 10.65 4.53 11.51
N SER A 67 9.74 5.32 10.93
CA SER A 67 10.06 6.52 10.16
C SER A 67 9.58 7.83 10.80
N ASP A 68 8.77 7.76 11.86
CA ASP A 68 8.20 8.89 12.58
C ASP A 68 8.33 8.71 14.10
N GLY A 69 8.11 9.79 14.85
CA GLY A 69 8.20 9.78 16.32
C GLY A 69 9.46 10.43 16.87
N TYR A 70 9.74 10.17 18.14
CA TYR A 70 10.83 10.80 18.89
C TYR A 70 11.84 9.77 19.35
N PHE A 71 13.11 10.18 19.41
CA PHE A 71 14.16 9.37 20.01
C PHE A 71 14.76 10.05 21.24
N ARG A 72 15.29 9.23 22.14
CA ARG A 72 16.10 9.62 23.28
C ARG A 72 17.34 8.74 23.32
N LEU A 73 18.51 9.34 23.25
CA LEU A 73 19.80 8.66 23.36
C LEU A 73 20.47 9.03 24.68
N GLU A 74 20.78 8.03 25.49
CA GLU A 74 21.37 8.19 26.82
C GLU A 74 22.71 7.45 26.89
N GLU A 75 23.79 8.20 27.07
CA GLU A 75 25.14 7.63 27.16
C GLU A 75 25.41 6.98 28.53
N GLY A 76 26.25 5.94 28.55
CA GLY A 76 26.67 5.23 29.76
C GLY A 76 25.69 4.18 30.27
N ILE A 77 24.53 4.00 29.62
CA ILE A 77 23.54 2.99 30.00
C ILE A 77 23.85 1.67 29.29
N LEU A 78 24.15 0.64 30.08
CA LEU A 78 24.40 -0.72 29.60
C LEU A 78 23.21 -1.65 29.87
N PRO A 79 22.94 -2.64 29.00
CA PRO A 79 21.86 -3.58 29.23
C PRO A 79 22.26 -4.62 30.29
N HIS A 80 21.27 -5.22 30.93
CA HIS A 80 21.49 -6.31 31.90
C HIS A 80 21.61 -7.68 31.21
N THR A 81 21.42 -7.72 29.89
CA THR A 81 21.44 -8.93 29.09
C THR A 81 22.00 -8.61 27.71
N ARG A 82 22.73 -9.54 27.11
CA ARG A 82 23.22 -9.44 25.73
C ARG A 82 22.48 -10.47 24.87
N THR A 83 21.68 -10.00 23.93
CA THR A 83 20.89 -10.87 23.04
C THR A 83 21.37 -10.84 21.60
N ASN A 84 22.11 -9.81 21.20
CA ASN A 84 22.71 -9.77 19.88
C ASN A 84 24.14 -10.33 19.92
N LYS A 85 24.43 -11.23 18.98
CA LYS A 85 25.73 -11.90 18.82
C LYS A 85 26.40 -11.59 17.49
N LEU A 86 25.73 -10.84 16.61
CA LEU A 86 26.23 -10.49 15.29
C LEU A 86 26.83 -9.07 15.30
N PRO A 87 27.84 -8.79 14.46
CA PRO A 87 28.34 -7.44 14.26
C PRO A 87 27.20 -6.49 13.85
N TRP A 88 27.21 -5.26 14.35
CA TRP A 88 26.15 -4.27 14.11
C TRP A 88 25.89 -4.06 12.62
N MET A 89 26.94 -4.02 11.79
CA MET A 89 26.82 -3.83 10.34
C MET A 89 26.04 -4.98 9.70
N GLN A 90 26.28 -6.23 10.13
CA GLN A 90 25.56 -7.39 9.63
C GLN A 90 24.07 -7.31 10.01
N VAL A 91 23.77 -6.89 11.25
CA VAL A 91 22.38 -6.71 11.73
C VAL A 91 21.67 -5.63 10.92
N VAL A 92 22.31 -4.47 10.72
CA VAL A 92 21.69 -3.35 10.01
C VAL A 92 21.48 -3.68 8.54
N MET A 93 22.49 -4.25 7.85
CA MET A 93 22.37 -4.57 6.43
C MET A 93 21.35 -5.67 6.16
N GLU A 94 21.29 -6.69 7.01
CA GLU A 94 20.24 -7.73 6.91
C GLU A 94 18.86 -7.14 7.18
N GLY A 95 18.73 -6.25 8.16
CA GLY A 95 17.48 -5.54 8.43
C GLY A 95 17.02 -4.67 7.25
N ILE A 96 17.93 -3.94 6.60
CA ILE A 96 17.63 -3.17 5.39
C ILE A 96 17.20 -4.09 4.24
N ARG A 97 17.92 -5.20 4.01
CA ARG A 97 17.55 -6.20 3.00
C ARG A 97 16.12 -6.71 3.22
N LEU A 98 15.76 -7.05 4.45
CA LEU A 98 14.42 -7.52 4.81
C LEU A 98 13.35 -6.45 4.60
N LEU A 99 13.64 -5.18 4.89
CA LEU A 99 12.73 -4.06 4.62
C LEU A 99 12.50 -3.86 3.11
N ASP A 100 13.57 -3.93 2.33
CA ASP A 100 13.50 -3.81 0.88
C ASP A 100 12.74 -5.00 0.27
N GLU A 101 12.93 -6.21 0.78
CA GLU A 101 12.13 -7.38 0.38
C GLU A 101 10.65 -7.20 0.72
N GLN A 102 10.32 -6.74 1.92
CA GLN A 102 8.93 -6.46 2.29
C GLN A 102 8.29 -5.39 1.40
N ARG A 103 9.03 -4.33 1.05
CA ARG A 103 8.57 -3.30 0.11
C ARG A 103 8.38 -3.88 -1.29
N ALA A 104 9.35 -4.65 -1.78
CA ALA A 104 9.27 -5.32 -3.08
C ALA A 104 8.13 -6.34 -3.15
N HIS A 105 7.77 -6.98 -2.03
CA HIS A 105 6.60 -7.86 -1.95
C HIS A 105 5.28 -7.08 -1.92
N ALA A 106 5.22 -5.92 -1.24
CA ALA A 106 4.05 -5.04 -1.29
C ALA A 106 3.83 -4.45 -2.71
N ASP A 107 4.91 -4.21 -3.46
CA ASP A 107 4.90 -3.69 -4.83
C ASP A 107 4.65 -4.76 -5.91
N LYS A 108 4.58 -6.04 -5.53
CA LYS A 108 4.29 -7.17 -6.44
C LYS A 108 2.80 -7.50 -6.58
N ARG A 109 1.90 -6.83 -5.86
CA ARG A 109 0.46 -6.97 -6.13
C ARG A 109 0.17 -6.41 -7.52
N PRO A 110 -0.45 -7.18 -8.43
CA PRO A 110 -0.87 -6.67 -9.74
C PRO A 110 -1.61 -5.34 -9.57
N ILE A 111 -1.32 -4.38 -10.45
CA ILE A 111 -1.95 -3.05 -10.40
C ILE A 111 -3.48 -3.19 -10.39
N GLU A 112 -3.98 -4.21 -11.07
CA GLU A 112 -5.38 -4.60 -11.17
C GLU A 112 -6.03 -4.92 -9.82
N GLU A 113 -5.35 -5.66 -8.95
CA GLU A 113 -5.85 -5.97 -7.60
C GLU A 113 -5.88 -4.70 -6.74
N ARG A 114 -4.83 -3.87 -6.83
CA ARG A 114 -4.74 -2.59 -6.10
C ARG A 114 -5.86 -1.63 -6.50
N VAL A 115 -6.17 -1.55 -7.80
CA VAL A 115 -7.28 -0.73 -8.30
C VAL A 115 -8.61 -1.21 -7.75
N VAL A 116 -8.86 -2.53 -7.75
CA VAL A 116 -10.09 -3.10 -7.19
C VAL A 116 -10.21 -2.78 -5.70
N GLU A 117 -9.15 -2.93 -4.92
CA GLU A 117 -9.10 -2.56 -3.51
C GLU A 117 -9.41 -1.07 -3.30
N GLU A 118 -8.71 -0.17 -4.02
CA GLU A 118 -8.95 1.28 -3.90
C GLU A 118 -10.41 1.65 -4.23
N LEU A 119 -10.98 1.09 -5.30
CA LEU A 119 -12.36 1.37 -5.72
C LEU A 119 -13.39 0.87 -4.70
N THR A 120 -13.12 -0.22 -3.97
CA THR A 120 -14.02 -0.67 -2.91
C THR A 120 -14.06 0.26 -1.70
N THR A 121 -13.07 1.14 -1.52
CA THR A 121 -13.07 2.11 -0.42
C THR A 121 -13.99 3.31 -0.68
N ILE A 122 -14.42 3.51 -1.93
CA ILE A 122 -15.31 4.60 -2.30
C ILE A 122 -16.69 4.37 -1.67
N LYS A 123 -17.16 5.34 -0.90
CA LYS A 123 -18.45 5.25 -0.19
C LYS A 123 -19.59 5.08 -1.19
N GLY A 124 -20.39 4.03 -0.99
CA GLY A 124 -21.53 3.70 -1.85
C GLY A 124 -21.23 2.64 -2.92
N VAL A 125 -19.97 2.19 -3.05
CA VAL A 125 -19.60 1.05 -3.87
C VAL A 125 -19.85 -0.26 -3.11
N GLY A 126 -20.69 -1.14 -3.67
CA GLY A 126 -21.00 -2.46 -3.10
C GLY A 126 -20.07 -3.56 -3.59
N TRP A 127 -19.83 -3.63 -4.91
CA TRP A 127 -18.84 -4.55 -5.49
C TRP A 127 -18.12 -3.93 -6.68
N VAL A 128 -16.95 -4.46 -6.97
CA VAL A 128 -16.08 -4.03 -8.08
C VAL A 128 -15.68 -5.26 -8.89
N LEU A 129 -15.73 -5.15 -10.22
CA LEU A 129 -15.24 -6.14 -11.16
C LEU A 129 -14.36 -5.46 -12.22
N LEU A 130 -13.14 -5.95 -12.38
CA LEU A 130 -12.23 -5.58 -13.44
C LEU A 130 -12.12 -6.74 -14.43
N THR A 131 -12.39 -6.45 -15.70
CA THR A 131 -12.42 -7.42 -16.79
C THR A 131 -11.73 -6.84 -18.02
N THR A 132 -11.19 -7.69 -18.88
CA THR A 132 -10.76 -7.31 -20.24
C THR A 132 -11.97 -7.16 -21.16
N SER A 133 -11.77 -6.62 -22.37
CA SER A 133 -12.87 -6.41 -23.34
C SER A 133 -13.47 -7.71 -23.90
N ASP A 134 -12.75 -8.83 -23.79
CA ASP A 134 -13.22 -10.17 -24.16
C ASP A 134 -14.01 -10.88 -23.04
N GLY A 135 -14.15 -10.25 -21.87
CA GLY A 135 -14.88 -10.80 -20.73
C GLY A 135 -14.05 -11.67 -19.78
N SER A 136 -12.73 -11.75 -19.97
CA SER A 136 -11.86 -12.42 -18.99
C SER A 136 -11.80 -11.61 -17.69
N ILE A 137 -12.00 -12.28 -16.56
CA ILE A 137 -11.94 -11.65 -15.24
C ILE A 137 -10.49 -11.44 -14.86
N VAL A 138 -10.15 -10.20 -14.51
CA VAL A 138 -8.79 -9.82 -14.10
C VAL A 138 -8.68 -9.70 -12.59
N ALA A 139 -9.64 -9.02 -11.96
CA ALA A 139 -9.74 -8.90 -10.50
C ALA A 139 -11.17 -8.55 -10.10
N HIS A 140 -11.59 -8.89 -8.88
CA HIS A 140 -12.89 -8.49 -8.35
C HIS A 140 -12.92 -8.46 -6.83
N SER A 141 -13.91 -7.76 -6.27
CA SER A 141 -14.20 -7.76 -4.84
C SER A 141 -15.70 -7.63 -4.60
N GLY A 142 -16.22 -8.31 -3.57
CA GLY A 142 -17.64 -8.28 -3.20
C GLY A 142 -18.59 -9.13 -4.07
N LEU A 143 -18.07 -9.88 -5.05
CA LEU A 143 -18.86 -10.76 -5.94
C LEU A 143 -18.80 -12.23 -5.51
N GLN A 144 -19.96 -12.88 -5.45
CA GLN A 144 -20.06 -14.33 -5.24
C GLN A 144 -19.96 -15.14 -6.54
N THR A 145 -20.45 -14.60 -7.65
CA THR A 145 -20.46 -15.28 -8.97
C THR A 145 -19.94 -14.34 -10.06
N PRO A 146 -18.63 -14.04 -10.08
CA PRO A 146 -18.06 -13.04 -10.98
C PRO A 146 -18.18 -13.42 -12.46
N GLU A 147 -18.22 -14.72 -12.80
CA GLU A 147 -18.35 -15.21 -14.19
C GLU A 147 -19.67 -14.80 -14.83
N ARG A 148 -20.77 -14.87 -14.06
CA ARG A 148 -22.10 -14.46 -14.53
C ARG A 148 -22.15 -12.97 -14.79
N ILE A 149 -21.55 -12.17 -13.90
CA ILE A 149 -21.50 -10.72 -14.04
C ILE A 149 -20.61 -10.34 -15.23
N SER A 150 -19.44 -10.96 -15.36
CA SER A 150 -18.52 -10.72 -16.47
C SER A 150 -19.17 -10.99 -17.83
N ALA A 151 -19.88 -12.11 -17.97
CA ALA A 151 -20.61 -12.43 -19.21
C ALA A 151 -21.66 -11.38 -19.57
N LEU A 152 -22.38 -10.84 -18.57
CA LEU A 152 -23.33 -9.73 -18.78
C LEU A 152 -22.61 -8.45 -19.22
N MET A 153 -21.47 -8.11 -18.60
CA MET A 153 -20.68 -6.94 -18.97
C MET A 153 -20.15 -7.04 -20.41
N ALA A 154 -19.64 -8.21 -20.80
CA ALA A 154 -19.19 -8.47 -22.18
C ALA A 154 -20.33 -8.27 -23.19
N PHE A 155 -21.55 -8.73 -22.86
CA PHE A 155 -22.73 -8.49 -23.69
C PHE A 155 -23.02 -6.99 -23.84
N PHE A 156 -23.06 -6.23 -22.74
CA PHE A 156 -23.32 -4.79 -22.79
C PHE A 156 -22.22 -4.02 -23.53
N CYS A 157 -20.96 -4.39 -23.33
CA CYS A 157 -19.82 -3.84 -24.08
C CYS A 157 -20.03 -3.99 -25.59
N ALA A 158 -20.31 -5.22 -26.05
CA ALA A 158 -20.52 -5.50 -27.47
C ALA A 158 -21.71 -4.71 -28.05
N LYS A 159 -22.82 -4.58 -27.29
CA LYS A 159 -23.97 -3.77 -27.73
C LYS A 159 -23.66 -2.27 -27.74
N GLY A 160 -22.95 -1.75 -26.73
CA GLY A 160 -22.52 -0.36 -26.66
C GLY A 160 -21.66 0.03 -27.85
N GLN A 161 -20.67 -0.81 -28.19
CA GLN A 161 -19.83 -0.64 -29.38
C GLN A 161 -20.66 -0.65 -30.68
N ALA A 162 -21.60 -1.58 -30.82
CA ALA A 162 -22.47 -1.65 -31.99
C ALA A 162 -23.35 -0.39 -32.14
N ILE A 163 -23.88 0.14 -31.03
CA ILE A 163 -24.65 1.39 -31.02
C ILE A 163 -23.75 2.56 -31.43
N GLY A 164 -22.58 2.71 -30.80
CA GLY A 164 -21.63 3.79 -31.08
C GLY A 164 -21.18 3.80 -32.54
N GLY A 165 -20.89 2.64 -33.12
CA GLY A 165 -20.54 2.49 -34.53
C GLY A 165 -21.68 2.84 -35.48
N LYS A 166 -22.88 2.29 -35.26
CA LYS A 166 -24.04 2.53 -36.14
C LYS A 166 -24.52 3.98 -36.12
N LEU A 167 -24.48 4.62 -34.95
CA LEU A 167 -24.92 6.00 -34.76
C LEU A 167 -23.79 7.03 -34.93
N LYS A 168 -22.56 6.59 -35.23
CA LYS A 168 -21.37 7.45 -35.35
C LYS A 168 -21.09 8.30 -34.10
N LEU A 169 -21.31 7.73 -32.91
CA LEU A 169 -21.12 8.42 -31.62
C LEU A 169 -19.70 8.30 -31.05
N GLY A 170 -18.83 7.56 -31.74
CA GLY A 170 -17.48 7.27 -31.26
C GLY A 170 -17.42 6.08 -30.29
N ARG A 171 -16.33 5.98 -29.52
CA ARG A 171 -16.10 4.89 -28.57
C ARG A 171 -16.94 5.06 -27.31
N THR A 172 -17.53 3.97 -26.83
CA THR A 172 -18.22 3.94 -25.54
C THR A 172 -17.20 4.18 -24.43
N GLN A 173 -17.41 5.24 -23.64
CA GLN A 173 -16.56 5.59 -22.50
C GLN A 173 -17.16 5.11 -21.17
N GLN A 174 -18.50 5.10 -21.11
CA GLN A 174 -19.25 4.72 -19.92
C GLN A 174 -20.61 4.15 -20.32
N LEU A 175 -21.12 3.21 -19.51
CA LEU A 175 -22.51 2.77 -19.54
C LEU A 175 -23.03 2.70 -18.09
N ALA A 176 -24.21 3.25 -17.83
CA ALA A 176 -24.86 3.17 -16.54
C ALA A 176 -26.24 2.52 -16.68
N LEU A 177 -26.55 1.58 -15.78
CA LEU A 177 -27.85 0.95 -15.65
C LEU A 177 -28.40 1.26 -14.26
N THR A 178 -29.51 2.00 -14.22
CA THR A 178 -30.18 2.37 -12.96
C THR A 178 -31.41 1.51 -12.77
N CYS A 179 -31.46 0.78 -11.66
CA CYS A 179 -32.60 -0.01 -11.20
C CYS A 179 -33.25 0.67 -9.97
N SER A 180 -34.35 0.11 -9.46
CA SER A 180 -35.09 0.65 -8.31
C SER A 180 -34.22 0.85 -7.07
N ASP A 181 -33.35 -0.13 -6.78
CA ASP A 181 -32.62 -0.18 -5.51
C ASP A 181 -31.11 -0.02 -5.68
N ASN A 182 -30.59 -0.21 -6.89
CA ASN A 182 -29.15 -0.23 -7.17
C ASN A 182 -28.83 0.34 -8.55
N GLN A 183 -27.58 0.72 -8.74
CA GLN A 183 -27.05 1.17 -10.01
C GLN A 183 -25.81 0.36 -10.38
N VAL A 184 -25.63 0.05 -11.66
CA VAL A 184 -24.40 -0.57 -12.17
C VAL A 184 -23.77 0.39 -13.17
N VAL A 185 -22.50 0.73 -12.95
CA VAL A 185 -21.72 1.56 -13.87
C VAL A 185 -20.58 0.75 -14.44
N MET A 186 -20.42 0.80 -15.75
CA MET A 186 -19.27 0.30 -16.49
C MET A 186 -18.45 1.49 -16.99
N LEU A 187 -17.17 1.51 -16.65
CA LEU A 187 -16.17 2.47 -17.12
C LEU A 187 -15.23 1.76 -18.08
N PHE A 188 -15.14 2.24 -19.31
CA PHE A 188 -14.33 1.65 -20.36
C PHE A 188 -12.96 2.35 -20.42
N ARG A 189 -11.89 1.55 -20.53
CA ARG A 189 -10.51 1.98 -20.78
C ARG A 189 -9.95 1.20 -21.97
N GLU A 190 -8.75 1.52 -22.44
CA GLU A 190 -8.17 0.89 -23.64
C GLU A 190 -8.14 -0.64 -23.57
N SER A 191 -7.71 -1.20 -22.44
CA SER A 191 -7.56 -2.65 -22.25
C SER A 191 -8.50 -3.26 -21.21
N TYR A 192 -9.17 -2.42 -20.41
CA TYR A 192 -9.94 -2.86 -19.25
C TYR A 192 -11.33 -2.24 -19.22
N ILE A 193 -12.26 -2.96 -18.61
CA ILE A 193 -13.61 -2.53 -18.28
C ILE A 193 -13.76 -2.70 -16.77
N VAL A 194 -14.17 -1.65 -16.09
CA VAL A 194 -14.40 -1.64 -14.65
C VAL A 194 -15.89 -1.50 -14.41
N ALA A 195 -16.50 -2.51 -13.79
CA ALA A 195 -17.89 -2.50 -13.40
C ALA A 195 -18.02 -2.30 -11.89
N LEU A 196 -18.94 -1.43 -11.48
CA LEU A 196 -19.20 -1.01 -10.12
C LEU A 196 -20.69 -1.17 -9.82
N LEU A 197 -21.05 -1.84 -8.72
CA LEU A 197 -22.39 -1.73 -8.14
C LEU A 197 -22.41 -0.60 -7.14
N LEU A 198 -23.39 0.30 -7.29
CA LEU A 198 -23.58 1.45 -6.44
C LEU A 198 -24.93 1.36 -5.72
N ASP A 199 -24.97 1.80 -4.47
CA ASP A 199 -26.22 2.04 -3.73
C ASP A 199 -27.00 3.19 -4.41
N SER A 200 -28.31 3.00 -4.60
CA SER A 200 -29.22 4.01 -5.17
C SER A 200 -29.29 5.33 -4.38
N ARG A 201 -28.86 5.33 -3.11
CA ARG A 201 -28.81 6.53 -2.26
C ARG A 201 -27.58 7.42 -2.50
N SER A 202 -26.59 6.93 -3.22
CA SER A 202 -25.33 7.65 -3.45
C SER A 202 -25.36 8.47 -4.74
N SER A 203 -24.61 9.59 -4.75
CA SER A 203 -24.46 10.42 -5.94
C SER A 203 -23.65 9.66 -7.01
N LEU A 204 -24.33 9.23 -8.08
CA LEU A 204 -23.71 8.55 -9.22
C LEU A 204 -22.54 9.37 -9.78
N GLU A 205 -22.74 10.68 -9.98
CA GLU A 205 -21.73 11.56 -10.58
C GLU A 205 -20.46 11.64 -9.73
N THR A 206 -20.61 11.79 -8.41
CA THR A 206 -19.48 11.87 -7.47
C THR A 206 -18.67 10.58 -7.46
N ILE A 207 -19.35 9.42 -7.40
CA ILE A 207 -18.66 8.12 -7.39
C ILE A 207 -17.94 7.88 -8.72
N ILE A 208 -18.57 8.26 -9.84
CA ILE A 208 -17.96 8.11 -11.17
C ILE A 208 -16.73 8.99 -11.31
N GLU A 209 -16.76 10.22 -10.81
CA GLU A 209 -15.61 11.13 -10.82
C GLU A 209 -14.45 10.55 -10.00
N GLU A 210 -14.71 10.09 -8.78
CA GLU A 210 -13.70 9.49 -7.90
C GLU A 210 -13.13 8.18 -8.47
N ALA A 211 -13.99 7.31 -9.00
CA ALA A 211 -13.58 6.08 -9.67
C ALA A 211 -12.75 6.38 -10.92
N THR A 212 -13.17 7.36 -11.73
CA THR A 212 -12.43 7.78 -12.93
C THR A 212 -11.07 8.36 -12.57
N GLY A 213 -10.97 9.15 -11.50
CA GLY A 213 -9.70 9.64 -10.96
C GLY A 213 -8.76 8.51 -10.56
N THR A 214 -9.28 7.50 -9.86
CA THR A 214 -8.52 6.29 -9.49
C THR A 214 -8.03 5.52 -10.72
N LEU A 215 -8.91 5.30 -11.70
CA LEU A 215 -8.53 4.61 -12.94
C LEU A 215 -7.50 5.38 -13.76
N ARG A 216 -7.57 6.71 -13.81
CA ARG A 216 -6.57 7.52 -14.54
C ARG A 216 -5.18 7.47 -13.89
N ARG A 217 -5.11 7.35 -12.56
CA ARG A 217 -3.84 7.21 -11.83
C ARG A 217 -3.13 5.91 -12.15
N HIS A 218 -3.88 4.81 -12.29
CA HIS A 218 -3.32 3.45 -12.45
C HIS A 218 -3.31 2.95 -13.90
N PHE A 219 -4.25 3.41 -14.73
CA PHE A 219 -4.40 3.08 -16.15
C PHE A 219 -4.48 4.36 -17.01
N PRO A 220 -3.36 5.09 -17.19
CA PRO A 220 -3.34 6.29 -18.01
C PRO A 220 -3.67 5.94 -19.47
N GLU A 221 -4.62 6.67 -20.06
CA GLU A 221 -4.92 6.56 -21.49
C GLU A 221 -3.76 7.16 -22.30
N ARG A 222 -3.32 6.47 -23.35
CA ARG A 222 -2.37 7.08 -24.29
C ARG A 222 -3.04 8.26 -24.98
N VAL A 223 -2.46 9.45 -24.83
CA VAL A 223 -2.85 10.61 -25.65
C VAL A 223 -2.64 10.21 -27.10
N PRO A 224 -3.65 10.31 -27.99
CA PRO A 224 -3.43 10.07 -29.40
C PRO A 224 -2.39 11.08 -29.88
N THR A 225 -1.23 10.61 -30.31
CA THR A 225 -0.31 11.42 -31.11
C THR A 225 -1.06 11.82 -32.38
N ALA A 226 -1.32 13.12 -32.52
CA ALA A 226 -1.94 13.73 -33.68
C ALA A 226 -1.10 13.52 -34.95
#